data_AF-A0A4Y2QD20-F1
#
_entry.id   AF-A0A4Y2QD20-F1
#
_cell.length_a   1.000
_cell.length_b   1.000
_cell.length_c   1.000
_cell.angle_alpha   90.00
_cell.angle_beta   90.00
_cell.angle_gamma   90.00
#
_symmetry.space_group_name_H-M   'P 1'
#
loop_
_entity.id
_entity.type
_entity.pdbx_description
1 polymer ?
#
loop_
_entity_poly.entity_id
_entity_poly.type
_entity_poly.pdbx_seq_one_letter_code
_entity_poly.pdbx_strand_id
1 'polypeptide(L)'
;MLPVIHVTRSEKMELVVLYSLLLVTCCYGIENQLNGLAYKSVTKYGRFDAGICSMEATCLESESNQNLTCFGTELPYSVTSLALAEDSESLFDVQDNLALWQGLRSIPRCWAVVQPLLCSVYMPKCENGSISLPSQEMCRITRGPCKAVEKKHSWPSFLRCENKKLFPPRCRNPVQEIKFNASFKCIPPLVETDNSDIWFEDVDGCALQCRNPFYTEKEHDDTHFLIACIFGMALVANLFSAITLGIASKKSQKLPLSILFYINVSLVVTSLGWLIQFISGVREDIVCNPDGTMQQQQPKAGSVFCIAQFLMIYFSTMAAITWCVILNYTFYVQSCKSDSKDLLKKRSTLLKLIGLLIPLVLSCILMTFKP
;
A
#
# COMPACT_ATOMS: atom_id res chain seq x y z
N MET A 1 -21.35 62.74 -1.00
CA MET A 1 -20.89 62.31 -2.34
C MET A 1 -19.69 61.42 -2.16
N LEU A 2 -19.89 60.10 -2.27
CA LEU A 2 -18.85 59.07 -2.33
C LEU A 2 -19.37 58.06 -3.38
N PRO A 3 -18.54 57.61 -4.33
CA PRO A 3 -19.01 57.02 -5.57
C PRO A 3 -19.57 55.62 -5.34
N VAL A 4 -20.78 55.40 -5.84
CA VAL A 4 -21.37 54.08 -6.01
C VAL A 4 -20.59 53.38 -7.13
N ILE A 5 -19.69 52.48 -6.76
CA ILE A 5 -19.01 51.61 -7.71
C ILE A 5 -20.06 50.62 -8.24
N HIS A 6 -20.58 50.93 -9.43
CA HIS A 6 -21.40 50.02 -10.22
C HIS A 6 -20.52 48.86 -10.70
N VAL A 7 -20.47 47.79 -9.91
CA VAL A 7 -19.89 46.51 -10.35
C VAL A 7 -20.87 45.90 -11.36
N THR A 8 -20.44 45.79 -12.61
CA THR A 8 -21.27 45.35 -13.72
C THR A 8 -21.55 43.85 -13.67
N ARG A 9 -22.67 43.43 -14.26
CA ARG A 9 -23.19 42.04 -14.29
C ARG A 9 -22.22 41.03 -14.97
N SER A 10 -21.20 41.51 -15.67
CA SER A 10 -20.20 40.71 -16.40
C SER A 10 -19.09 40.19 -15.49
N GLU A 11 -18.59 40.98 -14.52
CA GLU A 11 -17.44 40.62 -13.67
C GLU A 11 -17.75 39.53 -12.65
N LYS A 12 -19.02 39.39 -12.24
CA LYS A 12 -19.47 38.30 -11.36
C LYS A 12 -19.51 36.93 -12.05
N MET A 13 -19.61 36.93 -13.38
CA MET A 13 -19.63 35.70 -14.18
C MET A 13 -18.20 35.19 -14.41
N GLU A 14 -17.25 36.10 -14.63
CA GLU A 14 -15.84 35.74 -14.82
C GLU A 14 -15.19 35.16 -13.56
N LEU A 15 -15.53 35.68 -12.37
CA LEU A 15 -14.98 35.15 -11.11
C LEU A 15 -15.49 33.72 -10.80
N VAL A 16 -16.75 33.43 -11.13
CA VAL A 16 -17.34 32.09 -10.96
C VAL A 16 -16.74 31.13 -11.99
N VAL A 17 -16.53 31.58 -13.23
CA VAL A 17 -15.90 30.80 -14.31
C VAL A 17 -14.43 30.49 -13.98
N LEU A 18 -13.66 31.44 -13.43
CA LEU A 18 -12.28 31.22 -12.99
C LEU A 18 -12.20 30.22 -11.82
N TYR A 19 -13.11 30.33 -10.85
CA TYR A 19 -13.17 29.43 -9.70
C TYR A 19 -13.58 28.00 -10.11
N SER A 20 -14.47 27.87 -11.09
CA SER A 20 -14.81 26.57 -11.70
C SER A 20 -13.72 26.01 -12.60
N LEU A 21 -12.95 26.84 -13.32
CA LEU A 21 -11.84 26.38 -14.16
C LEU A 21 -10.65 25.88 -13.33
N LEU A 22 -10.36 26.50 -12.19
CA LEU A 22 -9.31 26.05 -11.26
C LEU A 22 -9.65 24.72 -10.57
N LEU A 23 -10.93 24.43 -10.34
CA LEU A 23 -11.39 23.14 -9.79
C LEU A 23 -11.41 22.04 -10.86
N VAL A 24 -11.67 22.39 -12.13
CA VAL A 24 -11.76 21.42 -13.23
C VAL A 24 -10.37 21.00 -13.76
N THR A 25 -9.36 21.88 -13.73
CA THR A 25 -7.99 21.54 -14.15
C THR A 25 -7.25 20.65 -13.15
N CYS A 26 -7.63 20.65 -11.87
CA CYS A 26 -7.05 19.74 -10.87
C CYS A 26 -7.64 18.32 -10.94
N CYS A 27 -8.85 18.15 -11.49
CA CYS A 27 -9.54 16.86 -11.58
C CYS A 27 -9.29 16.06 -12.87
N TYR A 28 -8.66 16.65 -13.90
CA TYR A 28 -8.44 15.99 -15.19
C TYR A 28 -7.13 15.18 -15.29
N GLY A 29 -6.35 15.11 -14.20
CA GLY A 29 -4.98 14.57 -14.21
C GLY A 29 -4.81 13.08 -13.88
N ILE A 30 -5.87 12.34 -13.51
CA ILE A 30 -5.71 10.94 -13.09
C ILE A 30 -6.91 10.10 -13.57
N GLU A 31 -6.86 9.67 -14.83
CA GLU A 31 -7.57 8.45 -15.23
C GLU A 31 -7.00 7.95 -16.56
N ASN A 32 -6.03 7.02 -16.50
CA ASN A 32 -5.92 6.05 -17.57
C ASN A 32 -5.11 4.81 -17.19
N GLN A 33 -5.82 3.68 -17.33
CA GLN A 33 -5.39 2.33 -17.72
C GLN A 33 -5.62 1.25 -16.66
N LEU A 34 -6.74 0.56 -16.85
CA LEU A 34 -7.07 -0.78 -16.37
C LEU A 34 -7.21 -1.66 -17.62
N ASN A 35 -6.55 -2.83 -17.64
CA ASN A 35 -7.06 -4.11 -18.12
C ASN A 35 -5.98 -5.19 -17.99
N GLY A 36 -6.21 -6.20 -17.15
CA GLY A 36 -6.40 -7.59 -17.61
C GLY A 36 -5.16 -8.43 -17.25
N LEU A 37 -5.19 -9.71 -16.86
CA LEU A 37 -6.19 -10.77 -16.89
C LEU A 37 -5.85 -11.78 -15.77
N ALA A 38 -6.86 -12.51 -15.31
CA ALA A 38 -6.71 -13.65 -14.41
C ALA A 38 -6.11 -14.87 -15.13
N TYR A 39 -5.23 -15.60 -14.43
CA TYR A 39 -4.87 -16.98 -14.78
C TYR A 39 -5.02 -17.88 -13.55
N LYS A 40 -5.75 -18.98 -13.75
CA LYS A 40 -6.03 -20.03 -12.76
C LYS A 40 -5.28 -21.28 -13.22
N SER A 41 -4.45 -21.87 -12.38
CA SER A 41 -3.95 -23.23 -12.62
C SER A 41 -4.28 -24.12 -11.43
N VAL A 42 -4.95 -25.23 -11.75
CA VAL A 42 -5.24 -26.36 -10.88
C VAL A 42 -4.27 -27.45 -11.30
N THR A 43 -3.36 -27.85 -10.41
CA THR A 43 -2.51 -29.02 -10.62
C THR A 43 -3.04 -30.21 -9.83
N LYS A 44 -3.32 -31.29 -10.56
CA LYS A 44 -3.78 -32.59 -10.07
C LYS A 44 -2.78 -33.19 -9.07
N TYR A 45 -3.29 -33.70 -7.96
CA TYR A 45 -2.55 -34.61 -7.07
C TYR A 45 -2.41 -35.98 -7.74
N GLY A 46 -1.18 -36.32 -8.13
CA GLY A 46 -0.77 -37.67 -8.51
C GLY A 46 -0.19 -38.40 -7.30
N ARG A 47 -0.70 -39.60 -7.04
CA ARG A 47 -0.19 -40.61 -6.10
C ARG A 47 1.12 -41.19 -6.66
N PHE A 48 2.25 -41.18 -5.95
CA PHE A 48 3.46 -41.87 -6.41
C PHE A 48 4.44 -42.23 -5.28
N ASP A 49 5.18 -43.32 -5.54
CA ASP A 49 5.99 -44.19 -4.66
C ASP A 49 7.07 -43.56 -3.77
N ALA A 50 7.39 -44.28 -2.69
CA ALA A 50 8.48 -43.98 -1.78
C ALA A 50 9.84 -44.14 -2.48
N GLY A 51 10.58 -43.02 -2.62
CA GLY A 51 11.89 -42.97 -3.24
C GLY A 51 13.03 -43.35 -2.30
N ILE A 52 14.18 -43.69 -2.89
CA ILE A 52 15.46 -43.90 -2.21
C ILE A 52 15.96 -42.54 -1.69
N CYS A 53 16.34 -42.45 -0.42
CA CYS A 53 16.68 -41.19 0.28
C CYS A 53 18.20 -40.92 0.39
N SER A 54 19.03 -41.75 -0.23
CA SER A 54 20.48 -41.62 -0.25
C SER A 54 21.03 -41.75 -1.67
N MET A 55 22.15 -41.09 -1.91
CA MET A 55 22.87 -41.12 -3.18
C MET A 55 24.36 -41.39 -2.91
N GLU A 56 25.00 -42.19 -3.75
CA GLU A 56 26.45 -42.45 -3.65
C GLU A 56 27.22 -41.22 -4.12
N ALA A 57 28.21 -40.78 -3.33
CA ALA A 57 28.99 -39.58 -3.61
C ALA A 57 30.36 -39.60 -2.93
N THR A 58 31.31 -38.85 -3.49
CA THR A 58 32.65 -38.67 -2.91
C THR A 58 32.55 -37.74 -1.70
N CYS A 59 32.94 -38.25 -0.53
CA CYS A 59 32.99 -37.46 0.70
C CYS A 59 34.28 -36.63 0.75
N LEU A 60 34.14 -35.38 1.18
CA LEU A 60 35.22 -34.42 1.41
C LEU A 60 35.23 -34.02 2.88
N GLU A 61 36.43 -33.99 3.48
CA GLU A 61 36.63 -33.53 4.85
C GLU A 61 36.97 -32.04 4.89
N SER A 62 36.56 -31.37 5.96
CA SER A 62 36.92 -29.97 6.22
C SER A 62 38.43 -29.82 6.50
N GLU A 63 39.06 -28.78 5.93
CA GLU A 63 40.51 -28.53 6.01
C GLU A 63 41.07 -28.45 7.44
N SER A 64 40.23 -28.17 8.44
CA SER A 64 40.63 -27.97 9.85
C SER A 64 40.16 -29.07 10.81
N ASN A 65 39.53 -30.15 10.32
CA ASN A 65 38.91 -31.20 11.15
C ASN A 65 37.89 -30.66 12.17
N GLN A 66 37.37 -29.45 11.93
CA GLN A 66 36.29 -28.82 12.70
C GLN A 66 34.95 -29.06 12.03
N ASN A 67 33.87 -28.91 12.81
CA ASN A 67 32.52 -28.94 12.28
C ASN A 67 32.32 -27.85 11.24
N LEU A 68 31.60 -28.19 10.18
CA LEU A 68 31.28 -27.24 9.12
C LEU A 68 30.30 -26.19 9.65
N THR A 69 30.41 -24.95 9.17
CA THR A 69 29.47 -23.88 9.54
C THR A 69 28.69 -23.43 8.32
N CYS A 70 27.37 -23.41 8.41
CA CYS A 70 26.48 -22.92 7.35
C CYS A 70 25.67 -21.73 7.88
N PHE A 71 25.79 -20.58 7.21
CA PHE A 71 25.19 -19.31 7.64
C PHE A 71 25.43 -18.95 9.12
N GLY A 72 26.63 -19.27 9.63
CA GLY A 72 27.02 -19.03 11.01
C GLY A 72 26.45 -20.03 12.05
N THR A 73 25.73 -21.06 11.59
CA THR A 73 25.27 -22.17 12.45
C THR A 73 26.20 -23.37 12.27
N GLU A 74 26.68 -23.95 13.37
CA GLU A 74 27.54 -25.13 13.37
C GLU A 74 26.72 -26.38 13.01
N LEU A 75 27.19 -27.14 12.03
CA LEU A 75 26.57 -28.39 11.60
C LEU A 75 27.07 -29.53 12.48
N PRO A 76 26.23 -30.55 12.78
CA PRO A 76 26.61 -31.68 13.64
C PRO A 76 27.55 -32.69 12.94
N TYR A 77 28.16 -32.31 11.82
CA TYR A 77 29.06 -33.13 11.01
C TYR A 77 30.18 -32.29 10.39
N SER A 78 31.32 -32.93 10.16
CA SER A 78 32.54 -32.33 9.58
C SER A 78 32.84 -32.79 8.15
N VAL A 79 32.05 -33.74 7.63
CA VAL A 79 32.26 -34.37 6.31
C VAL A 79 31.07 -34.06 5.39
N THR A 80 31.36 -33.58 4.19
CA THR A 80 30.35 -33.16 3.21
C THR A 80 30.66 -33.64 1.79
N SER A 81 29.88 -33.23 0.79
CA SER A 81 30.08 -33.59 -0.61
C SER A 81 29.56 -32.50 -1.53
N LEU A 82 30.16 -32.35 -2.71
CA LEU A 82 29.77 -31.39 -3.74
C LEU A 82 28.78 -31.95 -4.76
N ALA A 83 28.37 -33.21 -4.64
CA ALA A 83 27.60 -33.92 -5.66
C ALA A 83 26.20 -33.32 -5.97
N LEU A 84 25.65 -32.48 -5.09
CA LEU A 84 24.35 -31.83 -5.28
C LEU A 84 24.44 -30.38 -5.78
N ALA A 85 25.57 -29.70 -5.59
CA ALA A 85 25.77 -28.32 -6.00
C ALA A 85 26.49 -28.28 -7.36
N GLU A 86 25.70 -28.31 -8.45
CA GLU A 86 26.22 -28.31 -9.83
C GLU A 86 27.07 -27.07 -10.18
N ASP A 87 26.93 -25.99 -9.41
CA ASP A 87 27.60 -24.70 -9.60
C ASP A 87 28.92 -24.55 -8.82
N SER A 88 29.35 -25.59 -8.09
CA SER A 88 30.48 -25.53 -7.16
C SER A 88 31.44 -26.70 -7.39
N GLU A 89 32.71 -26.42 -7.69
CA GLU A 89 33.75 -27.44 -7.89
C GLU A 89 34.64 -27.64 -6.65
N SER A 90 34.66 -26.65 -5.75
CA SER A 90 35.42 -26.67 -4.51
C SER A 90 34.60 -26.21 -3.30
N LEU A 91 35.06 -26.53 -2.08
CA LEU A 91 34.46 -26.02 -0.84
C LEU A 91 34.55 -24.48 -0.74
N PHE A 92 35.52 -23.87 -1.42
CA PHE A 92 35.63 -22.43 -1.53
C PHE A 92 34.49 -21.85 -2.37
N ASP A 93 34.18 -22.44 -3.53
CA ASP A 93 33.06 -22.02 -4.38
C ASP A 93 31.73 -22.17 -3.68
N VAL A 94 31.56 -23.25 -2.90
CA VAL A 94 30.37 -23.43 -2.06
C VAL A 94 30.20 -22.26 -1.09
N GLN A 95 31.27 -21.84 -0.44
CA GLN A 95 31.21 -20.74 0.51
C GLN A 95 30.90 -19.40 -0.18
N ASP A 96 31.45 -19.17 -1.38
CA ASP A 96 31.16 -17.97 -2.19
C ASP A 96 29.70 -17.95 -2.68
N ASN A 97 29.21 -19.08 -3.20
CA ASN A 97 27.81 -19.24 -3.60
C ASN A 97 26.85 -19.06 -2.41
N LEU A 98 27.16 -19.65 -1.25
CA LEU A 98 26.40 -19.40 -0.03
C LEU A 98 26.44 -17.93 0.39
N ALA A 99 27.57 -17.24 0.24
CA ALA A 99 27.66 -15.80 0.49
C ALA A 99 26.75 -14.99 -0.44
N LEU A 100 26.63 -15.35 -1.73
CA LEU A 100 25.67 -14.75 -2.65
C LEU A 100 24.22 -14.96 -2.19
N TRP A 101 23.88 -16.18 -1.76
CA TRP A 101 22.54 -16.49 -1.25
C TRP A 101 22.16 -15.74 0.04
N GLN A 102 23.13 -15.24 0.81
CA GLN A 102 22.86 -14.37 1.97
C GLN A 102 22.15 -13.06 1.59
N GLY A 103 22.12 -12.67 0.30
CA GLY A 103 21.31 -11.55 -0.17
C GLY A 103 19.81 -11.69 0.17
N LEU A 104 19.31 -12.93 0.31
CA LEU A 104 17.92 -13.21 0.70
C LEU A 104 17.60 -12.91 2.17
N ARG A 105 18.61 -12.57 2.99
CA ARG A 105 18.44 -12.15 4.39
C ARG A 105 17.55 -10.92 4.56
N SER A 106 17.36 -10.16 3.47
CA SER A 106 16.44 -9.02 3.37
C SER A 106 14.96 -9.39 3.31
N ILE A 107 14.64 -10.67 3.07
CA ILE A 107 13.27 -11.20 2.98
C ILE A 107 13.06 -12.19 4.14
N PRO A 108 12.51 -11.74 5.29
CA PRO A 108 12.46 -12.51 6.52
C PRO A 108 11.86 -13.90 6.39
N ARG A 109 10.66 -13.99 5.79
CA ARG A 109 9.90 -15.24 5.67
C ARG A 109 10.57 -16.21 4.68
N CYS A 110 11.25 -15.69 3.65
CA CYS A 110 12.03 -16.50 2.73
C CYS A 110 13.31 -17.01 3.39
N TRP A 111 14.04 -16.14 4.08
CA TRP A 111 15.33 -16.46 4.71
C TRP A 111 15.21 -17.62 5.70
N ALA A 112 14.18 -17.59 6.55
CA ALA A 112 13.94 -18.62 7.56
C ALA A 112 13.75 -20.03 6.97
N VAL A 113 13.19 -20.14 5.76
CA VAL A 113 12.91 -21.45 5.12
C VAL A 113 13.97 -21.87 4.11
N VAL A 114 14.69 -20.92 3.50
CA VAL A 114 15.69 -21.19 2.48
C VAL A 114 17.03 -21.62 3.08
N GLN A 115 17.36 -21.14 4.29
CA GLN A 115 18.60 -21.50 5.00
C GLN A 115 18.79 -23.02 5.13
N PRO A 116 17.84 -23.79 5.71
CA PRO A 116 17.97 -25.24 5.79
C PRO A 116 18.12 -25.92 4.42
N LEU A 117 17.39 -25.44 3.40
CA LEU A 117 17.42 -26.02 2.06
C LEU A 117 18.81 -25.87 1.44
N LEU A 118 19.36 -24.65 1.46
CA LEU A 118 20.67 -24.36 0.89
C LEU A 118 21.77 -25.15 1.62
N CYS A 119 21.76 -25.19 2.96
CA CYS A 119 22.73 -26.00 3.69
C CYS A 119 22.63 -27.50 3.35
N SER A 120 21.42 -28.03 3.12
CA SER A 120 21.26 -29.44 2.75
C SER A 120 21.69 -29.79 1.33
N VAL A 121 21.80 -28.80 0.44
CA VAL A 121 22.21 -28.99 -0.96
C VAL A 121 23.69 -28.67 -1.14
N TYR A 122 24.16 -27.55 -0.59
CA TYR A 122 25.56 -27.12 -0.69
C TYR A 122 26.48 -27.85 0.29
N MET A 123 25.97 -28.26 1.45
CA MET A 123 26.74 -28.94 2.50
C MET A 123 25.99 -30.17 3.05
N PRO A 124 25.64 -31.18 2.23
CA PRO A 124 24.96 -32.38 2.71
C PRO A 124 25.86 -33.19 3.66
N LYS A 125 25.24 -33.94 4.59
CA LYS A 125 25.96 -34.93 5.41
C LYS A 125 26.43 -36.08 4.52
N CYS A 126 27.73 -36.40 4.54
CA CYS A 126 28.30 -37.56 3.86
C CYS A 126 28.72 -38.63 4.88
N GLU A 127 28.22 -39.86 4.74
CA GLU A 127 28.51 -40.98 5.63
C GLU A 127 28.72 -42.26 4.79
N ASN A 128 29.87 -42.93 4.97
CA ASN A 128 30.23 -44.17 4.28
C ASN A 128 30.13 -44.11 2.74
N GLY A 129 30.49 -42.98 2.12
CA GLY A 129 30.41 -42.79 0.66
C GLY A 129 28.99 -42.52 0.14
N SER A 130 28.05 -42.20 1.03
CA SER A 130 26.67 -41.86 0.67
C SER A 130 26.24 -40.53 1.30
N ILE A 131 25.43 -39.76 0.58
CA ILE A 131 24.86 -38.49 1.03
C ILE A 131 23.37 -38.62 1.30
N SER A 132 22.87 -37.88 2.28
CA SER A 132 21.44 -37.75 2.57
C SER A 132 20.78 -36.73 1.64
N LEU A 133 19.72 -37.13 0.92
CA LEU A 133 19.01 -36.23 0.02
C LEU A 133 17.95 -35.38 0.74
N PRO A 134 17.79 -34.10 0.36
CA PRO A 134 16.72 -33.25 0.89
C PRO A 134 15.34 -33.70 0.41
N SER A 135 14.32 -33.50 1.25
CA SER A 135 12.95 -33.91 0.92
C SER A 135 12.27 -32.93 -0.03
N GLN A 136 11.32 -33.44 -0.84
CA GLN A 136 10.53 -32.59 -1.73
C GLN A 136 9.71 -31.55 -0.96
N GLU A 137 9.20 -31.90 0.22
CA GLU A 137 8.43 -31.00 1.08
C GLU A 137 9.27 -29.80 1.51
N MET A 138 10.53 -30.04 1.89
CA MET A 138 11.49 -28.99 2.27
C MET A 138 11.74 -28.01 1.14
N CYS A 139 11.91 -28.52 -0.08
CA CYS A 139 12.09 -27.68 -1.26
C CYS A 139 10.83 -26.84 -1.55
N ARG A 140 9.64 -27.45 -1.49
CA ARG A 140 8.37 -26.78 -1.82
C ARG A 140 7.99 -25.67 -0.84
N ILE A 141 8.33 -25.80 0.45
CA ILE A 141 8.07 -24.76 1.45
C ILE A 141 8.75 -23.44 1.06
N THR A 142 9.90 -23.48 0.39
CA THR A 142 10.60 -22.25 -0.06
C THR A 142 9.88 -21.50 -1.18
N ARG A 143 9.08 -22.19 -1.99
CA ARG A 143 8.46 -21.60 -3.20
C ARG A 143 7.40 -20.54 -2.91
N GLY A 144 6.72 -20.65 -1.78
CA GLY A 144 5.73 -19.66 -1.34
C GLY A 144 6.37 -18.31 -0.97
N PRO A 145 7.25 -18.26 0.05
CA PRO A 145 7.82 -17.01 0.54
C PRO A 145 9.01 -16.49 -0.28
N CYS A 146 9.70 -17.34 -1.06
CA CYS A 146 10.84 -16.93 -1.90
C CYS A 146 10.47 -16.67 -3.36
N LYS A 147 9.25 -16.15 -3.63
CA LYS A 147 8.79 -15.82 -5.00
C LYS A 147 9.70 -14.85 -5.74
N ALA A 148 10.33 -13.91 -5.01
CA ALA A 148 11.28 -12.97 -5.59
C ALA A 148 12.41 -13.65 -6.39
N VAL A 149 12.89 -14.82 -5.93
CA VAL A 149 13.93 -15.59 -6.61
C VAL A 149 13.43 -16.10 -7.96
N GLU A 150 12.21 -16.66 -7.98
CA GLU A 150 11.60 -17.20 -9.18
C GLU A 150 11.35 -16.12 -10.24
N LYS A 151 10.82 -14.98 -9.83
CA LYS A 151 10.48 -13.86 -10.73
C LYS A 151 11.72 -13.16 -11.30
N LYS A 152 12.79 -13.01 -10.52
CA LYS A 152 13.95 -12.20 -10.90
C LYS A 152 15.12 -12.99 -11.48
N HIS A 153 15.45 -14.15 -10.90
CA HIS A 153 16.65 -14.91 -11.23
C HIS A 153 16.36 -16.33 -11.73
N SER A 154 15.13 -16.83 -11.55
CA SER A 154 14.74 -18.23 -11.79
C SER A 154 15.54 -19.23 -10.95
N TRP A 155 14.91 -20.34 -10.56
CA TRP A 155 15.60 -21.37 -9.78
C TRP A 155 16.57 -22.18 -10.68
N PRO A 156 17.84 -22.38 -10.25
CA PRO A 156 18.79 -23.20 -10.99
C PRO A 156 18.38 -24.69 -10.98
N SER A 157 18.87 -25.46 -11.95
CA SER A 157 18.50 -26.87 -12.18
C SER A 157 18.55 -27.73 -10.91
N PHE A 158 19.61 -27.59 -10.13
CA PHE A 158 19.85 -28.37 -8.92
C PHE A 158 18.97 -27.96 -7.72
N LEU A 159 18.33 -26.77 -7.76
CA LEU A 159 17.37 -26.32 -6.74
C LEU A 159 15.91 -26.44 -7.19
N ARG A 160 15.61 -27.07 -8.34
CA ARG A 160 14.23 -27.27 -8.83
C ARG A 160 13.53 -28.44 -8.16
N CYS A 161 12.46 -28.16 -7.42
CA CYS A 161 11.70 -29.16 -6.66
C CYS A 161 10.99 -30.22 -7.53
N GLU A 162 10.90 -30.02 -8.85
CA GLU A 162 10.37 -30.98 -9.81
C GLU A 162 11.33 -32.15 -10.05
N ASN A 163 12.63 -31.97 -9.77
CA ASN A 163 13.63 -33.00 -9.95
C ASN A 163 13.55 -34.06 -8.85
N LYS A 164 12.75 -35.10 -9.09
CA LYS A 164 12.53 -36.22 -8.16
C LYS A 164 13.80 -37.02 -7.83
N LYS A 165 14.88 -36.88 -8.61
CA LYS A 165 16.18 -37.52 -8.32
C LYS A 165 16.92 -36.80 -7.20
N LEU A 166 16.85 -35.47 -7.16
CA LEU A 166 17.48 -34.64 -6.14
C LEU A 166 16.58 -34.44 -4.92
N PHE A 167 15.26 -34.38 -5.13
CA PHE A 167 14.25 -34.16 -4.09
C PHE A 167 13.22 -35.30 -4.04
N PRO A 168 13.57 -36.45 -3.45
CA PRO A 168 12.63 -37.54 -3.23
C PRO A 168 11.54 -37.17 -2.18
N PRO A 169 10.30 -37.68 -2.34
CA PRO A 169 9.23 -37.46 -1.35
C PRO A 169 9.46 -38.31 -0.08
N ARG A 170 9.06 -37.79 1.08
CA ARG A 170 9.08 -38.50 2.39
C ARG A 170 10.46 -38.93 2.92
N CYS A 171 11.52 -38.20 2.57
CA CYS A 171 12.84 -38.40 3.18
C CYS A 171 13.02 -37.52 4.43
N ARG A 172 13.68 -38.05 5.46
CA ARG A 172 14.04 -37.29 6.67
C ARG A 172 15.39 -36.64 6.45
N ASN A 173 15.48 -35.33 6.63
CA ASN A 173 16.71 -34.58 6.42
C ASN A 173 17.32 -34.17 7.78
N PRO A 174 18.59 -34.52 8.08
CA PRO A 174 19.27 -34.10 9.31
C PRO A 174 19.29 -32.59 9.55
N VAL A 175 19.29 -31.79 8.47
CA VAL A 175 19.37 -30.33 8.52
C VAL A 175 18.04 -29.68 8.96
N GLN A 176 16.90 -30.37 8.84
CA GLN A 176 15.60 -29.85 9.30
C GLN A 176 15.52 -29.69 10.82
N GLU A 177 16.33 -30.43 11.57
CA GLU A 177 16.33 -30.42 13.03
C GLU A 177 17.22 -29.30 13.61
N ILE A 178 18.01 -28.65 12.74
CA ILE A 178 18.92 -27.55 13.12
C ILE A 178 18.14 -26.24 13.18
N LYS A 179 18.20 -25.57 14.34
CA LYS A 179 17.63 -24.23 14.52
C LYS A 179 18.61 -23.19 14.02
N PHE A 180 18.38 -22.66 12.82
CA PHE A 180 19.12 -21.52 12.31
C PHE A 180 18.68 -20.24 13.03
N ASN A 181 19.64 -19.44 13.50
CA ASN A 181 19.34 -18.12 14.03
C ASN A 181 19.07 -17.17 12.86
N ALA A 182 17.80 -17.03 12.49
CA ALA A 182 17.37 -16.17 11.39
C ALA A 182 17.37 -14.70 11.82
N SER A 183 18.56 -14.12 12.04
CA SER A 183 18.70 -12.68 12.20
C SER A 183 18.50 -12.01 10.84
N PHE A 184 17.27 -11.63 10.50
CA PHE A 184 16.96 -10.85 9.30
C PHE A 184 16.83 -9.36 9.63
N LYS A 185 16.86 -8.52 8.61
CA LYS A 185 16.50 -7.11 8.70
C LYS A 185 15.96 -6.66 7.36
N CYS A 186 14.78 -6.04 7.34
CA CYS A 186 14.26 -5.44 6.12
C CYS A 186 15.22 -4.34 5.63
N ILE A 187 15.42 -4.27 4.31
CA ILE A 187 16.23 -3.21 3.69
C ILE A 187 15.39 -1.92 3.69
N PRO A 188 15.93 -0.76 4.14
CA PRO A 188 15.25 0.52 4.00
C PRO A 188 14.86 0.78 2.53
N PRO A 189 13.64 1.26 2.23
CA PRO A 189 12.65 1.89 3.11
C PRO A 189 11.60 0.94 3.73
N LEU A 190 11.85 -0.37 3.74
CA LEU A 190 10.90 -1.35 4.27
C LEU A 190 11.11 -1.56 5.78
N VAL A 191 10.00 -1.85 6.46
CA VAL A 191 9.90 -2.11 7.90
C VAL A 191 9.22 -3.46 8.10
N GLU A 192 9.61 -4.16 9.16
CA GLU A 192 9.08 -5.48 9.51
C GLU A 192 7.61 -5.38 9.94
N THR A 193 6.78 -6.29 9.46
CA THR A 193 5.38 -6.40 9.89
C THR A 193 4.86 -7.83 9.75
N ASP A 194 4.04 -8.24 10.71
CA ASP A 194 3.33 -9.52 10.67
C ASP A 194 2.02 -9.45 9.88
N ASN A 195 1.60 -8.25 9.46
CA ASN A 195 0.37 -8.08 8.71
C ASN A 195 0.56 -8.43 7.23
N SER A 196 0.06 -9.59 6.83
CA SER A 196 0.16 -10.10 5.45
C SER A 196 -0.59 -9.27 4.41
N ASP A 197 -1.56 -8.46 4.82
CA ASP A 197 -2.38 -7.66 3.90
C ASP A 197 -1.66 -6.41 3.38
N ILE A 198 -0.48 -6.08 3.92
CA ILE A 198 0.30 -4.89 3.55
C ILE A 198 1.73 -5.21 3.15
N TRP A 199 2.06 -6.49 3.00
CA TRP A 199 3.40 -6.89 2.56
C TRP A 199 3.73 -6.29 1.20
N PHE A 200 4.99 -5.89 1.06
CA PHE A 200 5.50 -5.42 -0.20
C PHE A 200 5.56 -6.57 -1.20
N GLU A 201 5.28 -6.28 -2.47
CA GLU A 201 5.23 -7.30 -3.52
C GLU A 201 6.54 -8.12 -3.55
N ASP A 202 6.39 -9.45 -3.51
CA ASP A 202 7.48 -10.43 -3.49
C ASP A 202 8.41 -10.40 -2.25
N VAL A 203 8.12 -9.58 -1.23
CA VAL A 203 8.91 -9.47 0.00
C VAL A 203 8.05 -9.75 1.24
N ASP A 204 7.86 -11.04 1.51
CA ASP A 204 7.04 -11.50 2.63
C ASP A 204 7.68 -11.16 3.99
N GLY A 205 6.92 -10.47 4.84
CA GLY A 205 7.32 -10.06 6.20
C GLY A 205 7.84 -8.61 6.31
N CYS A 206 7.92 -7.89 5.19
CA CYS A 206 8.28 -6.48 5.17
C CYS A 206 7.20 -5.67 4.45
N ALA A 207 6.96 -4.43 4.89
CA ALA A 207 6.07 -3.47 4.26
C ALA A 207 6.73 -2.09 4.18
N LEU A 208 6.14 -1.18 3.42
CA LEU A 208 6.66 0.20 3.34
C LEU A 208 6.48 0.91 4.69
N GLN A 209 7.53 1.62 5.11
CA GLN A 209 7.47 2.51 6.27
C GLN A 209 6.37 3.58 6.09
N CYS A 210 5.88 4.14 7.20
CA CYS A 210 4.82 5.14 7.17
C CYS A 210 5.21 6.40 6.40
N ARG A 211 6.44 6.87 6.62
CA ARG A 211 6.92 8.09 5.99
C ARG A 211 7.28 7.84 4.53
N ASN A 212 6.75 8.66 3.64
CA ASN A 212 7.00 8.52 2.21
C ASN A 212 8.50 8.63 1.90
N PRO A 213 9.13 7.58 1.34
CA PRO A 213 10.57 7.55 1.10
C PRO A 213 11.01 8.42 -0.09
N PHE A 214 10.07 8.90 -0.92
CA PHE A 214 10.39 9.73 -2.09
C PHE A 214 10.65 11.19 -1.74
N TYR A 215 10.25 11.65 -0.55
CA TYR A 215 10.39 13.04 -0.12
C TYR A 215 11.30 13.14 1.09
N THR A 216 12.15 14.16 1.11
CA THR A 216 13.01 14.48 2.23
C THR A 216 12.23 15.05 3.41
N GLU A 217 12.82 15.03 4.60
CA GLU A 217 12.26 15.63 5.81
C GLU A 217 11.84 17.09 5.59
N LYS A 218 12.71 17.86 4.92
CA LYS A 218 12.48 19.26 4.62
C LYS A 218 11.29 19.49 3.69
N GLU A 219 11.15 18.68 2.65
CA GLU A 219 10.02 18.79 1.72
C GLU A 219 8.68 18.47 2.40
N HIS A 220 8.68 17.55 3.37
CA HIS A 220 7.49 17.30 4.19
C HIS A 220 7.14 18.53 5.05
N ASP A 221 8.14 19.14 5.70
CA ASP A 221 7.92 20.32 6.54
C ASP A 221 7.44 21.53 5.73
N ASP A 222 8.05 21.76 4.56
CA ASP A 222 7.66 22.81 3.62
C ASP A 222 6.20 22.59 3.14
N THR A 223 5.83 21.34 2.85
CA THR A 223 4.46 20.98 2.45
C THR A 223 3.46 21.18 3.58
N HIS A 224 3.80 20.78 4.81
CA HIS A 224 2.94 21.01 5.97
C HIS A 224 2.75 22.50 6.25
N PHE A 225 3.81 23.30 6.17
CA PHE A 225 3.72 24.75 6.33
C PHE A 225 2.78 25.36 5.28
N LEU A 226 2.91 24.95 4.02
CA LEU A 226 2.04 25.41 2.93
C LEU A 226 0.57 25.06 3.18
N ILE A 227 0.28 23.82 3.58
CA ILE A 227 -1.09 23.36 3.90
C ILE A 227 -1.67 24.19 5.05
N ALA A 228 -0.88 24.43 6.11
CA ALA A 228 -1.31 25.24 7.25
C ALA A 228 -1.69 26.67 6.82
N CYS A 229 -0.88 27.30 5.98
CA CYS A 229 -1.15 28.65 5.47
C CYS A 229 -2.41 28.68 4.59
N ILE A 230 -2.51 27.81 3.58
CA ILE A 230 -3.61 27.80 2.62
C ILE A 230 -4.94 27.52 3.33
N PHE A 231 -5.02 26.43 4.07
CA PHE A 231 -6.27 26.03 4.72
C PHE A 231 -6.59 26.86 5.96
N GLY A 232 -5.58 27.43 6.64
CA GLY A 232 -5.77 28.40 7.71
C GLY A 232 -6.40 29.71 7.22
N MET A 233 -5.87 30.30 6.14
CA MET A 233 -6.47 31.49 5.52
C MET A 233 -7.88 31.21 4.97
N ALA A 234 -8.05 30.06 4.29
CA ALA A 234 -9.34 29.64 3.78
C ALA A 234 -10.37 29.44 4.91
N LEU A 235 -9.98 28.86 6.05
CA LEU A 235 -10.85 28.67 7.20
C LEU A 235 -11.39 30.01 7.71
N VAL A 236 -10.52 31.00 7.91
CA VAL A 236 -10.92 32.32 8.40
C VAL A 236 -11.87 33.01 7.42
N ALA A 237 -11.54 33.01 6.12
CA ALA A 237 -12.35 33.64 5.09
C ALA A 237 -13.73 32.98 4.91
N ASN A 238 -13.77 31.64 4.87
CA ASN A 238 -15.01 30.88 4.72
C ASN A 238 -15.87 30.94 6.00
N LEU A 239 -15.26 30.99 7.19
CA LEU A 239 -15.99 31.13 8.45
C LEU A 239 -16.66 32.50 8.55
N PHE A 240 -15.93 33.57 8.23
CA PHE A 240 -16.51 34.92 8.15
C PHE A 240 -17.68 34.96 7.16
N SER A 241 -17.47 34.43 5.96
CA SER A 241 -18.49 34.37 4.91
C SER A 241 -19.72 33.54 5.33
N ALA A 242 -19.52 32.39 5.98
CA ALA A 242 -20.60 31.54 6.47
C ALA A 242 -21.44 32.26 7.54
N ILE A 243 -20.81 32.99 8.47
CA ILE A 243 -21.51 33.77 9.50
C ILE A 243 -22.34 34.87 8.85
N THR A 244 -21.73 35.69 7.97
CA THR A 244 -22.42 36.79 7.29
C THR A 244 -23.59 36.29 6.44
N LEU A 245 -23.37 35.25 5.63
CA LEU A 245 -24.40 34.66 4.78
C LEU A 245 -25.49 33.95 5.59
N GLY A 246 -25.14 33.35 6.74
CA GLY A 246 -26.11 32.75 7.66
C GLY A 246 -27.09 33.79 8.19
N ILE A 247 -26.60 34.96 8.61
CA ILE A 247 -27.43 36.09 9.06
C ILE A 247 -28.30 36.61 7.90
N ALA A 248 -27.69 36.84 6.73
CA ALA A 248 -28.40 37.37 5.56
C ALA A 248 -29.47 36.40 5.02
N SER A 249 -29.17 35.10 5.02
CA SER A 249 -30.05 34.02 4.58
C SER A 249 -31.28 33.90 5.49
N LYS A 250 -31.09 33.96 6.82
CA LYS A 250 -32.21 33.98 7.78
C LYS A 250 -33.13 35.19 7.56
N LYS A 251 -32.56 36.35 7.27
CA LYS A 251 -33.32 37.60 7.06
C LYS A 251 -34.11 37.63 5.75
N SER A 252 -33.53 37.13 4.64
CA SER A 252 -34.11 37.30 3.30
C SER A 252 -34.74 36.03 2.70
N GLN A 253 -34.46 34.85 3.27
CA GLN A 253 -34.91 33.53 2.77
C GLN A 253 -34.75 33.30 1.25
N LYS A 254 -33.77 33.97 0.63
CA LYS A 254 -33.49 33.85 -0.80
C LYS A 254 -32.71 32.56 -1.05
N LEU A 255 -33.22 31.72 -1.96
CA LEU A 255 -32.61 30.44 -2.34
C LEU A 255 -31.09 30.56 -2.69
N PRO A 256 -30.63 31.54 -3.49
CA PRO A 256 -29.20 31.67 -3.80
C PRO A 256 -28.33 32.00 -2.58
N LEU A 257 -28.84 32.78 -1.62
CA LEU A 257 -28.11 33.11 -0.39
C LEU A 257 -27.98 31.88 0.51
N SER A 258 -29.02 31.04 0.57
CA SER A 258 -28.96 29.77 1.30
C SER A 258 -27.98 28.78 0.65
N ILE A 259 -27.90 28.71 -0.68
CA ILE A 259 -26.92 27.86 -1.38
C ILE A 259 -25.48 28.31 -1.10
N LEU A 260 -25.20 29.62 -1.19
CA LEU A 260 -23.88 30.16 -0.85
C LEU A 260 -23.48 29.86 0.59
N PHE A 261 -24.43 29.91 1.53
CA PHE A 261 -24.18 29.49 2.91
C PHE A 261 -23.73 28.01 3.00
N TYR A 262 -24.42 27.09 2.32
CA TYR A 262 -24.03 25.67 2.34
C TYR A 262 -22.66 25.40 1.70
N ILE A 263 -22.29 26.14 0.65
CA ILE A 263 -20.95 26.06 0.04
C ILE A 263 -19.89 26.45 1.09
N ASN A 264 -20.04 27.61 1.74
CA ASN A 264 -19.08 28.09 2.73
C ASN A 264 -18.97 27.14 3.93
N VAL A 265 -20.09 26.59 4.42
CA VAL A 265 -20.08 25.59 5.50
C VAL A 265 -19.32 24.33 5.06
N SER A 266 -19.54 23.85 3.83
CA SER A 266 -18.83 22.68 3.31
C SER A 266 -17.32 22.93 3.24
N LEU A 267 -16.91 24.10 2.75
CA LEU A 267 -15.49 24.50 2.69
C LEU A 267 -14.85 24.68 4.07
N VAL A 268 -15.59 25.17 5.07
CA VAL A 268 -15.11 25.21 6.47
C VAL A 268 -14.81 23.80 6.97
N VAL A 269 -15.69 22.83 6.72
CA VAL A 269 -15.46 21.42 7.10
C VAL A 269 -14.25 20.84 6.35
N THR A 270 -14.08 21.15 5.06
CA THR A 270 -12.90 20.75 4.30
C THR A 270 -11.61 21.31 4.91
N SER A 271 -11.58 22.61 5.23
CA SER A 271 -10.43 23.25 5.87
C SER A 271 -10.10 22.64 7.24
N LEU A 272 -11.12 22.33 8.06
CA LEU A 272 -10.91 21.66 9.34
C LEU A 272 -10.34 20.25 9.16
N GLY A 273 -10.81 19.50 8.16
CA GLY A 273 -10.23 18.21 7.80
C GLY A 273 -8.74 18.32 7.50
N TRP A 274 -8.34 19.21 6.59
CA TRP A 274 -6.91 19.41 6.27
C TRP A 274 -6.07 19.89 7.45
N LEU A 275 -6.65 20.66 8.38
CA LEU A 275 -5.94 21.19 9.54
C LEU A 275 -5.86 20.20 10.73
N ILE A 276 -6.62 19.11 10.73
CA ILE A 276 -6.63 18.19 11.87
C ILE A 276 -5.27 17.52 12.11
N GLN A 277 -4.46 17.34 11.05
CA GLN A 277 -3.14 16.72 11.13
C GLN A 277 -2.13 17.52 11.97
N PHE A 278 -2.39 18.81 12.27
CA PHE A 278 -1.51 19.63 13.10
C PHE A 278 -1.75 19.43 14.60
N ILE A 279 -2.79 18.69 14.99
CA ILE A 279 -2.99 18.27 16.38
C ILE A 279 -1.92 17.21 16.69
N SER A 280 -1.23 17.38 17.82
CA SER A 280 -0.16 16.48 18.25
C SER A 280 -0.61 15.02 18.27
N GLY A 281 0.11 14.13 17.58
CA GLY A 281 -0.16 12.69 17.52
C GLY A 281 -1.21 12.27 16.48
N VAL A 282 -2.15 13.15 16.13
CA VAL A 282 -3.28 12.80 15.25
C VAL A 282 -2.83 12.43 13.83
N ARG A 283 -1.78 13.07 13.31
CA ARG A 283 -1.22 12.73 12.00
C ARG A 283 -0.75 11.28 11.94
N GLU A 284 -0.03 10.82 12.97
CA GLU A 284 0.49 9.46 13.03
C GLU A 284 -0.67 8.46 13.14
N ASP A 285 -1.71 8.77 13.91
CA ASP A 285 -2.93 7.93 14.01
C ASP A 285 -3.74 7.86 12.70
N ILE A 286 -3.67 8.90 11.87
CA ILE A 286 -4.36 8.96 10.57
C ILE A 286 -3.58 8.18 9.50
N VAL A 287 -2.25 8.35 9.45
CA VAL A 287 -1.42 7.90 8.31
C VAL A 287 -0.68 6.59 8.60
N CYS A 288 -0.32 6.33 9.85
CA CYS A 288 0.53 5.20 10.24
C CYS A 288 -0.28 4.09 10.90
N ASN A 289 0.22 2.86 10.75
CA ASN A 289 -0.12 1.74 11.63
C ASN A 289 0.76 1.78 12.89
N PRO A 290 0.34 1.11 13.98
CA PRO A 290 1.17 0.97 15.18
C PRO A 290 2.54 0.32 14.91
N ASP A 291 2.64 -0.51 13.87
CA ASP A 291 3.89 -1.18 13.46
C ASP A 291 4.86 -0.23 12.70
N GLY A 292 4.50 1.04 12.51
CA GLY A 292 5.32 2.01 11.78
C GLY A 292 5.23 1.92 10.25
N THR A 293 4.35 1.08 9.72
CA THR A 293 4.04 0.97 8.29
C THR A 293 2.98 1.97 7.86
N MET A 294 2.93 2.36 6.58
CA MET A 294 1.85 3.22 6.07
C MET A 294 0.50 2.51 6.02
N GLN A 295 -0.60 3.22 6.29
CA GLN A 295 -1.94 2.69 6.08
C GLN A 295 -2.22 2.51 4.58
N GLN A 296 -2.49 1.27 4.16
CA GLN A 296 -2.83 0.90 2.78
C GLN A 296 -4.13 0.11 2.71
N GLN A 297 -4.87 0.30 1.61
CA GLN A 297 -6.10 -0.44 1.26
C GLN A 297 -7.18 -0.38 2.36
N GLN A 298 -7.57 0.84 2.74
CA GLN A 298 -8.67 1.12 3.68
C GLN A 298 -10.03 1.00 2.97
N PRO A 299 -11.13 0.60 3.67
CA PRO A 299 -11.28 0.47 5.12
C PRO A 299 -10.86 -0.90 5.69
N LYS A 300 -10.06 -0.87 6.77
CA LYS A 300 -9.68 -2.01 7.60
C LYS A 300 -10.20 -1.82 9.03
N ALA A 301 -10.55 -2.91 9.71
CA ALA A 301 -11.04 -2.87 11.09
C ALA A 301 -9.93 -2.35 12.02
N GLY A 302 -9.96 -1.06 12.37
CA GLY A 302 -9.02 -0.48 13.35
C GLY A 302 -8.73 1.01 13.18
N SER A 303 -8.77 1.56 11.96
CA SER A 303 -8.34 2.95 11.71
C SER A 303 -9.52 3.92 11.53
N VAL A 304 -10.25 4.17 12.62
CA VAL A 304 -11.38 5.12 12.63
C VAL A 304 -10.93 6.53 12.23
N PHE A 305 -9.74 6.95 12.62
CA PHE A 305 -9.20 8.30 12.33
C PHE A 305 -8.96 8.52 10.84
N CYS A 306 -8.41 7.53 10.12
CA CYS A 306 -8.19 7.60 8.68
C CYS A 306 -9.52 7.73 7.92
N ILE A 307 -10.51 6.90 8.26
CA ILE A 307 -11.83 6.92 7.64
C ILE A 307 -12.57 8.23 7.96
N ALA A 308 -12.52 8.69 9.21
CA ALA A 308 -13.13 9.95 9.61
C ALA A 308 -12.51 11.14 8.86
N GLN A 309 -11.18 11.17 8.73
CA GLN A 309 -10.46 12.19 7.97
C GLN A 309 -10.84 12.18 6.49
N PHE A 310 -10.86 10.99 5.87
CA PHE A 310 -11.30 10.81 4.49
C PHE A 310 -12.72 11.33 4.30
N LEU A 311 -13.66 10.96 5.17
CA LEU A 311 -15.04 11.44 5.09
C LEU A 311 -15.13 12.96 5.27
N MET A 312 -14.40 13.55 6.24
CA MET A 312 -14.41 14.99 6.45
C MET A 312 -13.93 15.75 5.22
N ILE A 313 -12.87 15.31 4.55
CA ILE A 313 -12.34 16.00 3.36
C ILE A 313 -13.18 15.68 2.12
N TYR A 314 -13.38 14.40 1.80
CA TYR A 314 -13.97 13.97 0.55
C TYR A 314 -15.45 14.35 0.45
N PHE A 315 -16.26 14.01 1.45
CA PHE A 315 -17.69 14.33 1.44
C PHE A 315 -17.93 15.84 1.40
N SER A 316 -17.17 16.63 2.18
CA SER A 316 -17.34 18.07 2.21
C SER A 316 -16.91 18.74 0.90
N THR A 317 -15.83 18.27 0.27
CA THR A 317 -15.37 18.76 -1.04
C THR A 317 -16.39 18.44 -2.13
N MET A 318 -16.89 17.20 -2.18
CA MET A 318 -17.92 16.80 -3.15
C MET A 318 -19.24 17.53 -2.92
N ALA A 319 -19.60 17.81 -1.66
CA ALA A 319 -20.75 18.64 -1.34
C ALA A 319 -20.57 20.08 -1.84
N ALA A 320 -19.41 20.70 -1.62
CA ALA A 320 -19.11 22.04 -2.11
C ALA A 320 -19.24 22.12 -3.64
N ILE A 321 -18.65 21.16 -4.36
CA ILE A 321 -18.75 21.07 -5.83
C ILE A 321 -20.22 20.94 -6.27
N THR A 322 -20.97 20.04 -5.65
CA THR A 322 -22.39 19.83 -5.99
C THR A 322 -23.23 21.09 -5.76
N TRP A 323 -23.00 21.79 -4.65
CA TRP A 323 -23.67 23.06 -4.37
C TRP A 323 -23.28 24.18 -5.34
N CYS A 324 -22.02 24.23 -5.79
CA CYS A 324 -21.58 25.15 -6.85
C CYS A 324 -22.32 24.88 -8.16
N VAL A 325 -22.50 23.62 -8.56
CA VAL A 325 -23.29 23.25 -9.75
C VAL A 325 -24.75 23.68 -9.60
N ILE A 326 -25.36 23.45 -8.43
CA ILE A 326 -26.73 23.89 -8.13
C ILE A 326 -26.83 25.42 -8.20
N LEU A 327 -25.86 26.15 -7.66
CA LEU A 327 -25.81 27.61 -7.71
C LEU A 327 -25.80 28.12 -9.15
N ASN A 328 -24.92 27.56 -10.00
CA ASN A 328 -24.85 27.87 -11.42
C ASN A 328 -26.18 27.61 -12.13
N TYR A 329 -26.81 26.45 -11.87
CA TYR A 329 -28.14 26.15 -12.39
C TYR A 329 -29.20 27.19 -11.96
N THR A 330 -29.18 27.63 -10.69
CA THR A 330 -30.13 28.65 -10.23
C THR A 330 -29.93 30.00 -10.93
N PHE A 331 -28.69 30.42 -11.17
CA PHE A 331 -28.39 31.66 -11.89
C PHE A 331 -28.78 31.59 -13.37
N TYR A 332 -28.56 30.43 -14.01
CA TYR A 332 -29.02 30.18 -15.36
C TYR A 332 -30.54 30.30 -15.47
N VAL A 333 -31.30 29.63 -14.60
CA VAL A 333 -32.77 29.68 -14.61
C VAL A 333 -33.28 31.11 -14.35
N GLN A 334 -32.65 31.85 -13.44
CA GLN A 334 -33.01 33.24 -13.15
C GLN A 334 -32.76 34.17 -14.35
N SER A 335 -31.77 33.86 -15.18
CA SER A 335 -31.43 34.68 -16.34
C SER A 335 -32.27 34.36 -17.57
N CYS A 336 -32.67 33.09 -17.75
CA CYS A 336 -33.36 32.64 -18.97
C CYS A 336 -34.88 32.47 -18.83
N LYS A 337 -35.44 32.39 -17.61
CA LYS A 337 -36.88 32.18 -17.40
C LYS A 337 -37.53 33.34 -16.64
N SER A 338 -38.62 33.85 -17.19
CA SER A 338 -39.47 34.88 -16.55
C SER A 338 -40.10 34.36 -15.25
N ASP A 339 -40.59 33.11 -15.26
CA ASP A 339 -41.19 32.43 -14.10
C ASP A 339 -40.17 31.67 -13.21
N SER A 340 -38.97 32.25 -13.07
CA SER A 340 -37.85 31.59 -12.38
C SER A 340 -38.08 31.40 -10.88
N LYS A 341 -38.79 32.33 -10.22
CA LYS A 341 -39.00 32.30 -8.76
C LYS A 341 -39.91 31.15 -8.34
N ASP A 342 -41.03 30.94 -9.02
CA ASP A 342 -41.99 29.91 -8.66
C ASP A 342 -41.48 28.51 -9.02
N LEU A 343 -40.79 28.38 -10.16
CA LEU A 343 -40.13 27.14 -10.56
C LEU A 343 -39.04 26.70 -9.55
N LEU A 344 -38.21 27.63 -9.07
CA LEU A 344 -37.18 27.34 -8.08
C LEU A 344 -37.75 27.06 -6.70
N LYS A 345 -38.83 27.75 -6.29
CA LYS A 345 -39.52 27.47 -5.02
C LYS A 345 -40.09 26.06 -4.99
N LYS A 346 -40.73 25.63 -6.08
CA LYS A 346 -41.27 24.27 -6.23
C LYS A 346 -40.19 23.17 -6.20
N ARG A 347 -39.00 23.44 -6.77
CA ARG A 347 -37.89 22.48 -6.85
C ARG A 347 -36.87 22.56 -5.72
N SER A 348 -37.00 23.51 -4.79
CA SER A 348 -36.02 23.77 -3.72
C SER A 348 -35.69 22.52 -2.89
N THR A 349 -36.70 21.75 -2.48
CA THR A 349 -36.50 20.51 -1.70
C THR A 349 -35.72 19.47 -2.48
N LEU A 350 -36.03 19.30 -3.77
CA LEU A 350 -35.32 18.36 -4.66
C LEU A 350 -33.85 18.77 -4.82
N LEU A 351 -33.57 20.06 -5.05
CA LEU A 351 -32.20 20.55 -5.20
C LEU A 351 -31.38 20.33 -3.92
N LYS A 352 -31.97 20.55 -2.74
CA LYS A 352 -31.29 20.28 -1.46
C LYS A 352 -30.99 18.79 -1.26
N LEU A 353 -31.94 17.94 -1.64
CA LEU A 353 -31.78 16.48 -1.56
C LEU A 353 -30.69 15.99 -2.50
N ILE A 354 -30.65 16.47 -3.75
CA ILE A 354 -29.58 16.17 -4.70
C ILE A 354 -28.21 16.63 -4.17
N GLY A 355 -28.15 17.82 -3.59
CA GLY A 355 -26.93 18.40 -3.00
C GLY A 355 -26.30 17.55 -1.90
N LEU A 356 -27.10 16.73 -1.20
CA LEU A 356 -26.64 15.85 -0.14
C LEU A 356 -26.44 14.40 -0.61
N LEU A 357 -27.32 13.89 -1.48
CA LEU A 357 -27.28 12.50 -1.91
C LEU A 357 -26.11 12.18 -2.82
N ILE A 358 -25.74 13.08 -3.75
CA ILE A 358 -24.62 12.82 -4.67
C ILE A 358 -23.30 12.60 -3.89
N PRO A 359 -22.87 13.52 -2.99
CA PRO A 359 -21.67 13.31 -2.18
C PRO A 359 -21.75 12.04 -1.32
N LEU A 360 -22.93 11.74 -0.76
CA LEU A 360 -23.13 10.55 0.07
C LEU A 360 -22.91 9.26 -0.71
N VAL A 361 -23.53 9.14 -1.90
CA VAL A 361 -23.40 7.95 -2.75
C VAL A 361 -21.95 7.76 -3.20
N LEU A 362 -21.27 8.83 -3.61
CA LEU A 362 -19.85 8.76 -4.01
C LEU A 362 -18.96 8.29 -2.85
N SER A 363 -19.13 8.83 -1.64
CA SER A 363 -18.41 8.37 -0.46
C SER A 363 -18.68 6.90 -0.15
N CYS A 364 -19.94 6.45 -0.24
CA CYS A 364 -20.31 5.06 -0.02
C CYS A 364 -19.66 4.13 -1.05
N ILE A 365 -19.63 4.50 -2.33
CA ILE A 365 -19.00 3.71 -3.39
C ILE A 365 -17.50 3.53 -3.10
N LEU A 366 -16.80 4.59 -2.71
CA LEU A 366 -15.37 4.50 -2.39
C LEU A 366 -15.10 3.66 -1.13
N MET A 367 -15.99 3.68 -0.14
CA MET A 367 -15.84 2.84 1.05
C MET A 367 -16.14 1.36 0.79
N THR A 368 -16.97 1.03 -0.20
CA THR A 368 -17.28 -0.36 -0.56
C THR A 368 -16.31 -0.93 -1.59
N PHE A 369 -15.64 -0.07 -2.37
CA PHE A 369 -14.64 -0.48 -3.34
C PHE A 369 -13.37 -0.95 -2.63
N LYS A 370 -13.24 -2.26 -2.46
CA LYS A 370 -12.00 -2.89 -1.99
C LYS A 370 -11.11 -3.14 -3.23
N PRO A 371 -9.94 -2.48 -3.35
CA PRO A 371 -9.03 -2.66 -4.47
C PRO A 371 -8.41 -4.06 -4.51
#